data_AF-A0A646P2M4-F1
#
_entry.id   AF-A0A646P2M4-F1
#
_cell.length_a   1.000
_cell.length_b   1.000
_cell.length_c   1.000
_cell.angle_alpha   90.00
_cell.angle_beta   90.00
_cell.angle_gamma   90.00
#
_symmetry.space_group_name_H-M   'P 1'
#
loop_
_entity.id
_entity.type
_entity.pdbx_description
1 polymer ?
#
loop_
_entity_poly.entity_id
_entity_poly.type
_entity_poly.pdbx_seq_one_letter_code
_entity_poly.pdbx_strand_id
1 'polypeptide(L)'
;MTRPSLIKIDLSSINNAEELHSTLCNSLNFPNWYGRNWDAFWDAITALVEMPQALEFSGWDVFSARMPHDAKMLQQCLTELASKFPELAPQVRY
;
A
#
# COMPACT_ATOMS: atom_id res chain seq x y z
N MET A 1 4.92 12.31 -16.52
CA MET A 1 4.29 12.49 -15.19
C MET A 1 5.40 12.37 -14.16
N THR A 2 5.35 13.16 -13.09
CA THR A 2 6.44 13.24 -12.11
C THR A 2 6.09 12.35 -10.94
N ARG A 3 6.94 11.36 -10.63
CA ARG A 3 6.79 10.46 -9.47
C ARG A 3 6.50 11.27 -8.20
N PRO A 4 5.37 11.04 -7.49
CA PRO A 4 5.07 11.77 -6.26
C PRO A 4 6.16 11.58 -5.21
N SER A 5 6.51 12.64 -4.48
CA SER A 5 7.59 12.58 -3.49
C SER A 5 7.19 11.84 -2.21
N LEU A 6 5.96 12.06 -1.72
CA LEU A 6 5.46 11.45 -0.49
C LEU A 6 3.95 11.29 -0.56
N ILE A 7 3.47 10.09 -0.21
CA ILE A 7 2.05 9.81 0.02
C ILE A 7 1.89 9.35 1.47
N LYS A 8 0.92 9.94 2.17
CA LYS A 8 0.55 9.55 3.54
C LYS A 8 -0.79 8.85 3.52
N ILE A 9 -0.88 7.72 4.24
CA ILE A 9 -2.09 6.90 4.31
C ILE A 9 -2.43 6.67 5.78
N ASP A 10 -3.61 7.11 6.20
CA ASP A 10 -4.10 6.87 7.55
C ASP A 10 -4.82 5.52 7.65
N LEU A 11 -4.31 4.65 8.51
CA LEU A 11 -4.86 3.32 8.77
C LEU A 11 -5.59 3.23 10.11
N SER A 12 -5.62 4.30 10.90
CA SER A 12 -6.17 4.29 12.26
C SER A 12 -7.66 3.89 12.32
N SER A 13 -8.43 4.29 11.30
CA SER A 13 -9.86 4.04 11.19
C SER A 13 -10.23 2.80 10.38
N ILE A 14 -9.27 2.01 9.89
CA ILE A 14 -9.52 0.84 9.03
C ILE A 14 -9.98 -0.35 9.87
N ASN A 15 -11.14 -0.93 9.55
CA ASN A 15 -11.75 -2.01 10.33
C ASN A 15 -11.87 -3.33 9.58
N ASN A 16 -11.72 -3.31 8.25
CA ASN A 16 -11.84 -4.49 7.40
C ASN A 16 -11.00 -4.36 6.12
N ALA A 17 -10.82 -5.48 5.42
CA ALA A 17 -9.98 -5.54 4.23
C ALA A 17 -10.53 -4.70 3.08
N GLU A 18 -11.84 -4.54 2.95
CA GLU A 18 -12.44 -3.71 1.91
C GLU A 18 -12.11 -2.22 2.10
N GLU A 19 -12.21 -1.72 3.33
CA GLU A 19 -11.80 -0.37 3.70
C GLU A 19 -10.30 -0.15 3.46
N LEU A 20 -9.47 -1.14 3.80
CA LEU A 20 -8.02 -1.10 3.55
C LEU A 20 -7.73 -0.96 2.06
N HIS A 21 -8.26 -1.88 1.26
CA HIS A 21 -8.03 -1.90 -0.19
C HIS A 21 -8.59 -0.65 -0.88
N SER A 22 -9.73 -0.13 -0.43
CA SER A 22 -10.30 1.12 -0.94
C SER A 22 -9.43 2.33 -0.61
N THR A 23 -8.92 2.39 0.62
CA THR A 23 -8.01 3.47 1.06
C THR A 23 -6.69 3.46 0.28
N LEU A 24 -6.09 2.28 0.10
CA LEU A 24 -4.88 2.11 -0.71
C LEU A 24 -5.12 2.49 -2.17
N CYS A 25 -6.21 1.99 -2.76
CA CYS A 25 -6.60 2.27 -4.14
C CYS A 25 -6.74 3.77 -4.39
N ASN A 26 -7.46 4.48 -3.52
CA ASN A 26 -7.66 5.92 -3.65
C ASN A 26 -6.36 6.71 -3.45
N SER A 27 -5.55 6.33 -2.45
CA SER A 27 -4.33 7.06 -2.11
C SER A 27 -3.22 6.89 -3.15
N LEU A 28 -3.12 5.70 -3.75
CA LEU A 28 -2.12 5.35 -4.75
C LEU A 28 -2.63 5.46 -6.19
N ASN A 29 -3.86 5.94 -6.37
CA ASN A 29 -4.52 6.15 -7.66
C ASN A 29 -4.55 4.87 -8.53
N PHE A 30 -4.94 3.74 -7.93
CA PHE A 30 -5.10 2.48 -8.64
C PHE A 30 -6.27 2.55 -9.66
N PRO A 31 -6.27 1.69 -10.69
CA PRO A 31 -7.35 1.65 -11.67
C PRO A 31 -8.72 1.28 -11.07
N ASN A 32 -9.80 1.78 -11.66
CA ASN A 32 -11.17 1.52 -11.20
C ASN A 32 -11.56 0.03 -11.20
N TRP A 33 -10.86 -0.80 -11.97
CA TRP A 33 -11.07 -2.26 -12.05
C TRP A 33 -10.20 -3.04 -11.05
N TYR A 34 -9.60 -2.36 -10.06
CA TYR A 34 -8.84 -2.99 -9.00
C TYR A 34 -9.64 -4.03 -8.22
N GLY A 35 -9.12 -5.26 -8.16
CA GLY A 35 -9.83 -6.44 -7.61
C GLY A 35 -9.93 -6.52 -6.08
N ARG A 36 -9.40 -5.55 -5.34
CA ARG A 36 -9.49 -5.45 -3.86
C ARG A 36 -9.07 -6.72 -3.10
N ASN A 37 -7.97 -7.32 -3.53
CA ASN A 37 -7.32 -8.44 -2.86
C ASN A 37 -5.78 -8.29 -2.97
N TRP A 38 -5.03 -9.16 -2.29
CA TRP A 38 -3.57 -9.07 -2.23
C TRP A 38 -2.86 -9.36 -3.56
N ASP A 39 -3.39 -10.27 -4.39
CA ASP A 39 -2.84 -10.53 -5.72
C ASP A 39 -3.01 -9.30 -6.63
N ALA A 40 -4.20 -8.71 -6.62
CA ALA A 40 -4.46 -7.46 -7.33
C ALA A 40 -3.62 -6.30 -6.79
N PHE A 41 -3.36 -6.25 -5.48
CA PHE A 41 -2.49 -5.24 -4.88
C PHE A 41 -1.07 -5.36 -5.41
N TRP A 42 -0.54 -6.59 -5.47
CA TRP A 42 0.77 -6.88 -6.01
C TRP A 42 0.89 -6.47 -7.48
N ASP A 43 -0.08 -6.84 -8.31
CA ASP A 43 -0.12 -6.44 -9.72
C ASP A 43 -0.14 -4.92 -9.86
N ALA A 44 -0.91 -4.23 -9.01
CA ALA A 44 -1.03 -2.79 -9.05
C ALA A 44 0.29 -2.07 -8.77
N ILE A 45 0.95 -2.39 -7.65
CA ILE A 45 2.19 -1.72 -7.22
C ILE A 45 3.40 -2.09 -8.09
N THR A 46 3.33 -3.17 -8.86
CA THR A 46 4.43 -3.62 -9.74
C THR A 46 4.27 -3.18 -11.20
N ALA A 47 3.04 -3.04 -11.70
CA ALA A 47 2.81 -2.85 -13.13
C ALA A 47 1.76 -1.79 -13.50
N LEU A 48 0.90 -1.36 -12.57
CA LEU A 48 -0.26 -0.52 -12.92
C LEU A 48 -0.15 0.92 -12.46
N VAL A 49 0.66 1.19 -11.43
CA VAL A 49 0.86 2.55 -10.93
C VAL A 49 2.33 2.91 -10.77
N GLU A 50 2.60 4.22 -10.86
CA GLU A 50 3.89 4.78 -10.48
C GLU A 50 3.91 4.99 -8.96
N MET A 51 4.62 4.12 -8.24
CA MET A 51 4.75 4.22 -6.79
C MET A 51 5.50 5.49 -6.37
N PRO A 52 5.12 6.15 -5.26
CA PRO A 52 5.78 7.37 -4.79
C PRO A 52 7.23 7.09 -4.37
N GLN A 53 8.02 8.15 -4.15
CA GLN A 53 9.37 8.01 -3.57
C GLN A 53 9.33 7.56 -2.11
N ALA A 54 8.32 8.01 -1.36
CA ALA A 54 8.10 7.62 0.02
C ALA A 54 6.61 7.36 0.30
N LEU A 55 6.37 6.38 1.17
CA LEU A 55 5.04 6.01 1.66
C LEU A 55 5.06 6.01 3.18
N GLU A 56 4.17 6.78 3.80
CA GLU A 56 4.07 6.87 5.26
C GLU A 56 2.68 6.40 5.69
N PHE A 57 2.65 5.38 6.54
CA PHE A 57 1.43 4.91 7.16
C PHE A 57 1.28 5.56 8.54
N SER A 58 0.15 6.21 8.81
CA SER A 58 -0.19 6.65 10.17
C SER A 58 -1.17 5.68 10.82
N GLY A 59 -1.11 5.55 12.14
CA GLY A 59 -1.96 4.62 12.88
C GLY A 59 -1.59 3.14 12.71
N TRP A 60 -0.36 2.85 12.27
CA TRP A 60 0.10 1.49 12.02
C TRP A 60 -0.02 0.57 13.23
N ASP A 61 0.33 1.04 14.43
CA ASP A 61 0.26 0.22 15.65
C ASP A 61 -1.19 -0.22 15.93
N VAL A 62 -2.14 0.70 15.76
CA VAL A 62 -3.57 0.41 15.96
C VAL A 62 -4.08 -0.56 14.88
N PHE A 63 -3.73 -0.30 13.63
CA PHE A 63 -4.11 -1.13 12.50
C PHE A 63 -3.53 -2.54 12.60
N SER A 64 -2.24 -2.68 12.88
CA SER A 64 -1.55 -3.98 12.96
C SER A 64 -2.01 -4.82 14.16
N ALA A 65 -2.39 -4.19 15.27
CA ALA A 65 -3.02 -4.88 16.40
C ALA A 65 -4.44 -5.36 16.05
N ARG A 66 -5.21 -4.56 15.28
CA ARG A 66 -6.59 -4.89 14.89
C ARG A 66 -6.64 -5.94 13.77
N MET A 67 -5.75 -5.83 12.79
CA MET A 67 -5.74 -6.61 11.55
C MET A 67 -4.33 -7.17 11.27
N PRO A 68 -3.82 -8.06 12.13
CA PRO A 68 -2.43 -8.54 12.04
C PRO A 68 -2.14 -9.30 10.75
N HIS A 69 -3.13 -10.00 10.19
CA HIS A 69 -2.97 -10.71 8.92
C HIS A 69 -2.77 -9.73 7.76
N ASP A 70 -3.67 -8.75 7.61
CA ASP A 70 -3.59 -7.76 6.54
C ASP A 70 -2.38 -6.84 6.67
N ALA A 71 -2.00 -6.48 7.90
CA ALA A 71 -0.77 -5.74 8.15
C ALA A 71 0.46 -6.52 7.69
N LYS A 72 0.52 -7.82 7.98
CA LYS A 72 1.61 -8.69 7.50
C LYS A 72 1.62 -8.77 5.98
N MET A 73 0.47 -8.97 5.34
CA MET A 73 0.39 -9.05 3.88
C MET A 73 0.84 -7.74 3.21
N LEU A 74 0.42 -6.59 3.73
CA LEU A 74 0.86 -5.27 3.24
C LEU A 74 2.38 -5.11 3.35
N GLN A 75 2.95 -5.44 4.52
CA GLN A 75 4.40 -5.39 4.71
C GLN A 75 5.14 -6.33 3.77
N GLN A 76 4.61 -7.55 3.58
CA GLN A 76 5.22 -8.53 2.69
C GLN A 76 5.24 -8.04 1.25
N CYS A 77 4.12 -7.56 0.71
CA CYS A 77 4.07 -7.01 -0.64
C CYS A 77 5.04 -5.84 -0.82
N LEU A 78 5.09 -4.89 0.13
CA LEU A 78 5.98 -3.73 0.02
C LEU A 78 7.47 -4.11 0.15
N THR A 79 7.78 -5.06 1.04
CA THR A 79 9.15 -5.59 1.20
C THR A 79 9.59 -6.35 -0.04
N GLU A 80 8.70 -7.15 -0.62
CA GLU A 80 8.97 -7.89 -1.85
C GLU A 80 9.14 -6.96 -3.05
N LEU A 81 8.34 -5.89 -3.13
CA LEU A 81 8.52 -4.84 -4.14
C LEU A 81 9.91 -4.19 -4.01
N ALA A 82 10.33 -3.82 -2.80
CA ALA A 82 11.66 -3.27 -2.54
C ALA A 82 12.79 -4.24 -2.89
N SER A 83 12.58 -5.55 -2.67
CA SER A 83 13.57 -6.56 -3.01
C SER A 83 13.67 -6.84 -4.51
N LYS A 84 12.55 -6.88 -5.24
CA LYS A 84 12.52 -7.22 -6.67
C LYS A 84 12.74 -6.01 -7.58
N PHE A 85 12.25 -4.84 -7.16
CA PHE A 85 12.21 -3.62 -7.96
C PHE A 85 12.63 -2.40 -7.12
N PRO A 86 13.90 -2.35 -6.64
CA PRO A 86 14.35 -1.31 -5.72
C PRO A 86 14.23 0.11 -6.28
N GLU A 87 14.31 0.29 -7.60
CA GLU A 87 14.17 1.61 -8.25
C GLU A 87 12.71 2.12 -8.24
N LEU A 88 11.75 1.20 -8.27
CA LEU A 88 10.31 1.50 -8.26
C LEU A 88 9.77 1.61 -6.83
N ALA A 89 10.38 0.91 -5.89
CA ALA A 89 9.87 0.82 -4.53
C ALA A 89 9.91 2.17 -3.79
N PRO A 90 8.86 2.49 -3.01
CA PRO A 90 8.90 3.62 -2.09
C PRO A 90 9.77 3.29 -0.87
N GLN A 91 10.34 4.32 -0.24
CA GLN A 91 10.79 4.23 1.14
C GLN A 91 9.56 4.19 2.05
N VAL A 92 9.35 3.07 2.74
CA VAL A 92 8.16 2.85 3.57
C VAL A 92 8.44 3.21 5.02
N ARG A 93 7.50 3.93 5.65
CA ARG A 93 7.49 4.26 7.07
C ARG A 93 6.16 3.83 7.66
N TYR A 94 6.21 3.23 8.84
CA TYR A 94 5.07 2.71 9.60
C TYR A 94 4.87 3.52 10.87
#